data_AF-A0A7X8ZZS4-F1
#
_entry.id   AF-A0A7X8ZZS4-F1
#
_cell.length_a   1.000
_cell.length_b   1.000
_cell.length_c   1.000
_cell.angle_alpha   90.00
_cell.angle_beta   90.00
_cell.angle_gamma   90.00
#
_symmetry.space_group_name_H-M   'P 1'
#
loop_
_entity.id
_entity.type
_entity.pdbx_description
1 polymer ?
#
loop_
_entity_poly.entity_id
_entity_poly.type
_entity_poly.pdbx_seq_one_letter_code
_entity_poly.pdbx_strand_id
1 'polypeptide(L)'
;PEAKGFGGFPISGEFLRSTDQEVIDQHHAKVYGLAAVGAPPMSVPHLDTRFVDGRRSLMFGPFAGFSTNFLKSSSFLDLPKSIRPHNLWPMLNVAKDNFDLVGYLVSEVTKSHGKKVDTLRNFFPEATDGAWELITAGQRVQVMKKDKQKGGVLQFGTELVSGAEGSIAALLGASPGASTAAPIMVELLRRSFPTRFTNWESKLTEMIPSLGQRLNENPELLAEVTKETTSTLKLG
;
A
#
# COMPACT_ATOMS: atom_id res chain seq x y z
N PRO A 1 -5.59 12.57 20.72
CA PRO A 1 -4.29 13.28 20.80
C PRO A 1 -3.19 12.69 19.89
N GLU A 2 -3.34 11.41 19.57
CA GLU A 2 -2.40 10.51 18.93
C GLU A 2 -2.24 10.79 17.44
N ALA A 3 -3.25 11.42 16.81
CA ALA A 3 -3.17 11.90 15.43
C ALA A 3 -2.37 13.21 15.26
N LYS A 4 -1.86 13.82 16.35
CA LYS A 4 -1.03 15.03 16.25
C LYS A 4 0.25 14.72 15.48
N GLY A 5 0.57 15.57 14.51
CA GLY A 5 1.71 15.39 13.62
C GLY A 5 1.45 14.49 12.41
N PHE A 6 0.25 13.90 12.30
CA PHE A 6 -0.14 13.13 11.12
C PHE A 6 -0.84 14.01 10.08
N GLY A 7 -0.51 13.77 8.82
CA GLY A 7 -1.17 14.31 7.64
C GLY A 7 -1.52 13.19 6.66
N GLY A 8 -2.37 13.49 5.69
CA GLY A 8 -2.77 12.55 4.65
C GLY A 8 -2.62 13.19 3.27
N PHE A 9 -2.11 12.42 2.32
CA PHE A 9 -2.04 12.81 0.92
C PHE A 9 -2.90 11.83 0.10
N PRO A 10 -4.06 12.26 -0.42
CA PRO A 10 -4.93 11.38 -1.19
C PRO A 10 -4.27 11.02 -2.53
N ILE A 11 -4.29 9.73 -2.86
CA ILE A 11 -3.82 9.18 -4.13
C ILE A 11 -4.96 8.37 -4.73
N SER A 12 -5.33 8.71 -5.97
CA SER A 12 -6.26 7.93 -6.76
C SER A 12 -5.49 7.05 -7.74
N GLY A 13 -6.04 5.87 -8.06
CA GLY A 13 -5.51 4.96 -9.06
C GLY A 13 -6.49 4.81 -10.22
N GLU A 14 -5.99 5.02 -11.44
CA GLU A 14 -6.73 4.78 -12.68
C GLU A 14 -6.21 3.52 -13.37
N PHE A 15 -7.10 2.84 -14.09
CA PHE A 15 -6.77 1.66 -14.88
C PHE A 15 -7.44 1.76 -16.24
N LEU A 16 -6.74 1.33 -17.28
CA LEU A 16 -7.38 0.98 -18.54
C LEU A 16 -8.08 -0.36 -18.37
N ARG A 17 -9.35 -0.44 -18.76
CA ARG A 17 -10.15 -1.66 -18.74
C ARG A 17 -10.60 -1.99 -20.16
N SER A 18 -10.47 -3.25 -20.56
CA SER A 18 -11.14 -3.77 -21.74
C SER A 18 -12.19 -4.80 -21.32
N THR A 19 -13.36 -4.69 -21.95
CA THR A 19 -14.46 -5.68 -21.86
C THR A 19 -14.66 -6.42 -23.18
N ASP A 20 -13.77 -6.21 -24.16
CA ASP A 20 -13.81 -6.86 -25.46
C ASP A 20 -13.42 -8.33 -25.34
N GLN A 21 -14.33 -9.22 -25.74
CA GLN A 21 -14.14 -10.65 -25.62
C GLN A 21 -12.92 -11.15 -26.41
N GLU A 22 -12.66 -10.58 -27.60
CA GLU A 22 -11.51 -10.97 -28.45
C GLU A 22 -10.17 -10.63 -27.77
N VAL A 23 -10.12 -9.52 -27.04
CA VAL A 23 -8.94 -9.11 -26.27
C VAL A 23 -8.78 -9.96 -25.02
N ILE A 24 -9.88 -10.21 -24.30
CA ILE A 24 -9.80 -10.92 -23.02
C ILE A 24 -9.50 -12.42 -23.22
N ASP A 25 -9.97 -13.06 -24.29
CA ASP A 25 -9.68 -14.48 -24.56
C ASP A 25 -8.20 -14.76 -24.85
N GLN A 26 -7.43 -13.74 -25.22
CA GLN A 26 -5.99 -13.89 -25.45
C GLN A 26 -5.17 -13.87 -24.16
N HIS A 27 -5.74 -13.45 -23.02
CA HIS A 27 -5.02 -13.25 -21.77
C HIS A 27 -5.74 -13.85 -20.55
N HIS A 28 -5.06 -14.80 -19.90
CA HIS A 28 -5.56 -15.51 -18.72
C HIS A 28 -4.70 -15.31 -17.46
N ALA A 29 -3.62 -14.55 -17.57
CA ALA A 29 -2.63 -14.41 -16.51
C ALA A 29 -2.55 -12.96 -15.98
N LYS A 30 -1.79 -12.81 -14.89
CA LYS A 30 -1.36 -11.52 -14.37
C LYS A 30 0.12 -11.32 -14.71
N VAL A 31 0.42 -10.29 -15.48
CA VAL A 31 1.76 -9.95 -15.94
C VAL A 31 2.19 -8.65 -15.30
N TYR A 32 3.34 -8.67 -14.61
CA TYR A 32 3.96 -7.48 -14.04
C TYR A 32 5.02 -6.95 -14.99
N GLY A 33 5.07 -5.63 -15.15
CA GLY A 33 6.16 -5.00 -15.89
C GLY A 33 7.40 -4.80 -15.07
N LEU A 34 8.41 -4.25 -15.72
CA LEU A 34 9.54 -3.64 -15.04
C LEU A 34 9.13 -2.27 -14.49
N ALA A 35 9.65 -1.93 -13.31
CA ALA A 35 9.54 -0.57 -12.81
C ALA A 35 10.29 0.36 -13.77
N ALA A 36 9.64 1.45 -14.21
CA ALA A 36 10.35 2.49 -14.94
C ALA A 36 11.43 3.10 -14.03
N VAL A 37 12.54 3.55 -14.63
CA VAL A 37 13.62 4.21 -13.89
C VAL A 37 13.03 5.44 -13.18
N GLY A 38 13.21 5.52 -11.86
CA GLY A 38 12.66 6.59 -11.03
C GLY A 38 11.18 6.42 -10.63
N ALA A 39 10.51 5.36 -11.06
CA ALA A 39 9.15 5.05 -10.59
C ALA A 39 9.18 4.71 -9.09
N PRO A 40 8.17 5.17 -8.32
CA PRO A 40 8.04 4.77 -6.93
C PRO A 40 7.93 3.25 -6.80
N PRO A 41 8.47 2.63 -5.75
CA PRO A 41 8.49 1.16 -5.58
C PRO A 41 7.09 0.51 -5.54
N MET A 42 6.02 1.29 -5.48
CA MET A 42 4.63 0.84 -5.44
C MET A 42 3.87 0.97 -6.77
N SER A 43 4.48 1.53 -7.82
CA SER A 43 3.79 1.96 -9.05
C SER A 43 4.12 1.12 -10.29
N VAL A 44 4.41 -0.17 -10.13
CA VAL A 44 4.74 -1.02 -11.27
C VAL A 44 3.47 -1.35 -12.05
N PRO A 45 3.38 -1.01 -13.34
CA PRO A 45 2.22 -1.34 -14.13
C PRO A 45 2.12 -2.86 -14.30
N HIS A 46 0.89 -3.34 -14.34
CA HIS A 46 0.59 -4.74 -14.58
C HIS A 46 -0.65 -4.86 -15.47
N LEU A 47 -0.67 -5.94 -16.25
CA LEU A 47 -1.81 -6.36 -17.06
C LEU A 47 -2.43 -7.57 -16.36
N ASP A 48 -3.68 -7.47 -15.94
CA ASP A 48 -4.32 -8.54 -15.18
C ASP A 48 -5.76 -8.81 -15.59
N THR A 49 -6.07 -10.10 -15.75
CA THR A 49 -7.44 -10.58 -15.92
C THR A 49 -8.17 -10.50 -14.58
N ARG A 50 -9.35 -9.86 -14.56
CA ARG A 50 -10.20 -9.72 -13.38
C ARG A 50 -11.61 -10.22 -13.65
N PHE A 51 -12.22 -10.75 -12.60
CA PHE A 51 -13.64 -11.08 -12.58
C PHE A 51 -14.34 -10.08 -11.66
N VAL A 52 -15.24 -9.28 -12.24
CA VAL A 52 -16.05 -8.29 -11.53
C VAL A 52 -17.51 -8.61 -11.85
N ASP A 53 -18.30 -8.86 -10.82
CA ASP A 53 -19.72 -9.23 -10.94
C ASP A 53 -19.95 -10.41 -11.92
N GLY A 54 -19.07 -11.41 -11.86
CA GLY A 54 -19.12 -12.59 -12.73
C GLY A 54 -18.67 -12.35 -14.18
N ARG A 55 -18.31 -11.11 -14.54
CA ARG A 55 -17.82 -10.76 -15.88
C ARG A 55 -16.30 -10.62 -15.87
N ARG A 56 -15.66 -11.22 -16.86
CA ARG A 56 -14.23 -11.10 -17.08
C ARG A 56 -13.92 -9.75 -17.72
N SER A 57 -12.87 -9.08 -17.28
CA SER A 57 -12.30 -7.89 -17.91
C SER A 57 -10.78 -7.93 -17.82
N LEU A 58 -10.12 -7.29 -18.76
CA LEU A 58 -8.67 -7.14 -18.76
C LEU A 58 -8.34 -5.73 -18.27
N MET A 59 -7.46 -5.61 -17.27
CA MET A 59 -7.12 -4.33 -16.67
C MET A 59 -5.62 -4.05 -16.74
N PHE A 60 -5.27 -2.81 -17.09
CA PHE A 60 -3.89 -2.33 -17.15
C PHE A 60 -3.69 -1.06 -16.33
N GLY A 61 -2.64 -1.04 -15.52
CA GLY A 61 -2.29 0.08 -14.66
C GLY A 61 -1.52 -0.38 -13.43
N PRO A 62 -1.47 0.39 -12.34
CA PRO A 62 -2.18 1.66 -12.15
C PRO A 62 -1.49 2.84 -12.86
N PHE A 63 -2.28 3.78 -13.32
CA PHE A 63 -1.86 5.17 -13.59
C PHE A 63 -2.23 6.04 -12.39
N ALA A 64 -1.46 7.10 -12.12
CA ALA A 64 -1.82 8.02 -11.05
C ALA A 64 -3.04 8.86 -11.47
N GLY A 65 -4.04 8.90 -10.60
CA GLY A 65 -5.17 9.83 -10.68
C GLY A 65 -5.04 10.91 -9.62
N PHE A 66 -5.71 12.04 -9.84
CA PHE A 66 -5.79 13.13 -8.87
C PHE A 66 -7.16 13.18 -8.19
N SER A 67 -7.16 13.35 -6.87
CA SER A 67 -8.36 13.56 -6.07
C SER A 67 -7.96 14.21 -4.75
N THR A 68 -8.76 15.16 -4.27
CA THR A 68 -8.59 15.75 -2.93
C THR A 68 -9.41 15.03 -1.86
N ASN A 69 -10.25 14.07 -2.27
CA ASN A 69 -11.15 13.31 -1.42
C ASN A 69 -10.38 12.23 -0.66
N PHE A 70 -10.74 11.99 0.61
CA PHE A 70 -10.15 10.92 1.39
C PHE A 70 -10.93 9.59 1.25
N LEU A 71 -12.21 9.66 0.89
CA LEU A 71 -13.08 8.51 0.65
C LEU A 71 -13.63 8.54 -0.79
N LYS A 72 -14.17 7.41 -1.25
CA LYS A 72 -14.81 7.31 -2.58
C LYS A 72 -15.97 8.30 -2.76
N SER A 73 -16.68 8.62 -1.66
CA SER A 73 -17.85 9.50 -1.65
C SER A 73 -17.72 10.51 -0.51
N SER A 74 -16.81 11.48 -0.67
CA SER A 74 -16.56 12.55 0.31
C SER A 74 -16.34 13.90 -0.37
N SER A 75 -15.86 14.90 0.39
CA SER A 75 -15.78 16.26 -0.08
C SER A 75 -14.45 16.56 -0.78
N PHE A 76 -14.49 17.37 -1.84
CA PHE A 76 -13.29 17.98 -2.42
C PHE A 76 -12.52 18.87 -1.43
N LEU A 77 -13.15 19.24 -0.32
CA LEU A 77 -12.54 19.99 0.76
C LEU A 77 -11.82 19.10 1.78
N ASP A 78 -11.82 17.77 1.64
CA ASP A 78 -11.20 16.86 2.62
C ASP A 78 -9.73 17.19 2.85
N LEU A 79 -8.90 17.24 1.79
CA LEU A 79 -7.49 17.59 1.91
C LEU A 79 -7.29 19.00 2.52
N PRO A 80 -7.87 20.10 1.98
CA PRO A 80 -7.75 21.42 2.61
C PRO A 80 -8.20 21.44 4.08
N LYS A 81 -9.34 20.81 4.39
CA LYS A 81 -9.88 20.71 5.76
C LYS A 81 -9.12 19.72 6.63
N SER A 82 -8.16 18.95 6.12
CA SER A 82 -7.28 18.09 6.94
C SER A 82 -6.04 18.82 7.44
N ILE A 83 -5.70 19.96 6.83
CA ILE A 83 -4.52 20.76 7.18
C ILE A 83 -4.75 21.44 8.54
N ARG A 84 -3.81 21.25 9.45
CA ARG A 84 -3.81 21.78 10.82
C ARG A 84 -2.42 22.34 11.13
N PRO A 85 -2.28 23.29 12.07
CA PRO A 85 -0.98 23.82 12.46
C PRO A 85 0.04 22.73 12.86
N HIS A 86 -0.43 21.63 13.47
CA HIS A 86 0.43 20.55 13.93
C HIS A 86 0.90 19.59 12.82
N ASN A 87 0.28 19.59 11.63
CA ASN A 87 0.66 18.70 10.52
C ASN A 87 1.17 19.45 9.29
N LEU A 88 0.98 20.77 9.22
CA LEU A 88 1.46 21.61 8.12
C LEU A 88 2.97 21.47 7.89
N TRP A 89 3.78 21.59 8.95
CA TRP A 89 5.23 21.42 8.85
C TRP A 89 5.66 20.04 8.35
N PRO A 90 5.16 18.92 8.91
CA PRO A 90 5.38 17.60 8.34
C PRO A 90 4.99 17.48 6.86
N MET A 91 3.84 18.02 6.44
CA MET A 91 3.38 17.95 5.06
C MET A 91 4.31 18.71 4.10
N LEU A 92 4.78 19.90 4.48
CA LEU A 92 5.72 20.68 3.67
C LEU A 92 7.08 20.00 3.54
N ASN A 93 7.61 19.41 4.62
CA ASN A 93 8.85 18.63 4.56
C ASN A 93 8.71 17.44 3.63
N VAL A 94 7.59 16.71 3.69
CA VAL A 94 7.32 15.60 2.77
C VAL A 94 7.26 16.07 1.32
N ALA A 95 6.56 17.16 1.03
CA ALA A 95 6.49 17.71 -0.32
C ALA A 95 7.88 18.06 -0.87
N LYS A 96 8.75 18.62 -0.02
CA LYS A 96 10.14 18.94 -0.36
C LYS A 96 11.02 17.69 -0.53
N ASP A 97 10.93 16.73 0.38
CA ASP A 97 11.85 15.60 0.40
C ASP A 97 11.46 14.49 -0.61
N ASN A 98 10.30 14.63 -1.27
CA ASN A 98 9.75 13.64 -2.20
C ASN A 98 9.41 14.27 -3.57
N PHE A 99 10.22 15.25 -4.03
CA PHE A 99 10.00 15.91 -5.32
C PHE A 99 9.89 14.94 -6.50
N ASP A 100 10.71 13.89 -6.53
CA ASP A 100 10.67 12.89 -7.62
C ASP A 100 9.32 12.17 -7.68
N LEU A 101 8.77 11.79 -6.52
CA LEU A 101 7.44 11.19 -6.43
C LEU A 101 6.36 12.18 -6.86
N VAL A 102 6.42 13.43 -6.41
CA VAL A 102 5.45 14.47 -6.80
C VAL A 102 5.51 14.70 -8.31
N GLY A 103 6.70 14.83 -8.88
CA GLY A 103 6.92 14.98 -10.32
C GLY A 103 6.40 13.79 -11.11
N TYR A 104 6.64 12.57 -10.64
CA TYR A 104 6.08 11.35 -11.22
C TYR A 104 4.54 11.36 -11.20
N LEU A 105 3.91 11.69 -10.06
CA LEU A 105 2.46 11.74 -9.96
C LEU A 105 1.86 12.81 -10.89
N VAL A 106 2.48 13.99 -11.00
CA VAL A 106 2.04 15.04 -11.93
C VAL A 106 2.18 14.58 -13.39
N SER A 107 3.27 13.90 -13.73
CA SER A 107 3.47 13.40 -15.10
C SER A 107 2.45 12.33 -15.47
N GLU A 108 2.12 11.41 -14.55
CA GLU A 108 1.10 10.39 -14.76
C GLU A 108 -0.31 10.98 -14.88
N VAL A 109 -0.68 11.93 -14.00
CA VAL A 109 -2.00 12.59 -14.03
C VAL A 109 -2.21 13.39 -15.32
N THR A 110 -1.15 13.95 -15.87
CA THR A 110 -1.21 14.73 -17.13
C THR A 110 -1.13 13.86 -18.40
N LYS A 111 -0.97 12.53 -18.28
CA LYS A 111 -1.05 11.63 -19.43
C LYS A 111 -2.45 11.63 -20.03
N SER A 112 -2.51 11.91 -21.33
CA SER A 112 -3.70 11.66 -22.14
C SER A 112 -4.01 10.17 -22.19
N HIS A 113 -5.26 9.84 -22.53
CA HIS A 113 -5.71 8.46 -22.73
C HIS A 113 -4.82 7.71 -23.75
N GLY A 114 -4.53 8.30 -24.92
CA GLY A 114 -3.62 7.69 -25.90
C GLY A 114 -2.23 7.35 -25.34
N LYS A 115 -1.62 8.23 -24.52
CA LYS A 115 -0.33 7.95 -23.84
C LYS A 115 -0.43 6.82 -22.81
N LYS A 116 -1.58 6.66 -22.16
CA LYS A 116 -1.84 5.54 -21.26
C LYS A 116 -1.92 4.24 -22.07
N VAL A 117 -2.58 4.26 -23.24
CA VAL A 117 -2.62 3.11 -24.16
C VAL A 117 -1.24 2.82 -24.77
N ASP A 118 -0.43 3.83 -25.08
CA ASP A 118 0.97 3.64 -25.50
C ASP A 118 1.78 2.89 -24.44
N THR A 119 1.53 3.15 -23.15
CA THR A 119 2.19 2.42 -22.07
C THR A 119 1.74 0.95 -22.05
N LEU A 120 0.47 0.68 -22.32
CA LEU A 120 -0.08 -0.67 -22.46
C LEU A 120 0.53 -1.42 -23.65
N ARG A 121 0.85 -0.74 -24.77
CA ARG A 121 1.47 -1.38 -25.94
C ARG A 121 2.81 -2.05 -25.64
N ASN A 122 3.48 -1.68 -24.55
CA ASN A 122 4.68 -2.38 -24.07
C ASN A 122 4.39 -3.79 -23.52
N PHE A 123 3.13 -4.08 -23.17
CA PHE A 123 2.66 -5.38 -22.69
C PHE A 123 1.78 -6.09 -23.71
N PHE A 124 0.93 -5.32 -24.41
CA PHE A 124 0.00 -5.81 -25.41
C PHE A 124 0.08 -4.93 -26.67
N PRO A 125 1.02 -5.22 -27.59
CA PRO A 125 1.33 -4.35 -28.75
C PRO A 125 0.14 -4.04 -29.66
N GLU A 126 -0.85 -4.94 -29.71
CA GLU A 126 -2.05 -4.82 -30.55
C GLU A 126 -3.14 -3.92 -29.94
N ALA A 127 -2.91 -3.33 -28.77
CA ALA A 127 -3.86 -2.45 -28.11
C ALA A 127 -4.25 -1.25 -29.00
N THR A 128 -5.54 -1.11 -29.27
CA THR A 128 -6.14 0.03 -29.97
C THR A 128 -6.77 1.01 -28.99
N ASP A 129 -6.71 2.31 -29.26
CA ASP A 129 -7.21 3.31 -28.29
C ASP A 129 -8.70 3.10 -27.95
N GLY A 130 -9.53 2.70 -28.92
CA GLY A 130 -10.97 2.52 -28.72
C GLY A 130 -11.39 1.33 -27.86
N ALA A 131 -10.53 0.31 -27.71
CA ALA A 131 -10.87 -0.93 -26.99
C ALA A 131 -10.66 -0.84 -25.47
N TRP A 132 -10.17 0.29 -24.98
CA TRP A 132 -9.79 0.49 -23.59
C TRP A 132 -10.40 1.75 -23.02
N GLU A 133 -11.23 1.58 -21.99
CA GLU A 133 -11.79 2.69 -21.23
C GLU A 133 -10.98 2.95 -19.97
N LEU A 134 -10.87 4.21 -19.56
CA LEU A 134 -10.21 4.57 -18.31
C LEU A 134 -11.22 4.50 -17.16
N ILE A 135 -10.88 3.76 -16.11
CA ILE A 135 -11.70 3.63 -14.90
C ILE A 135 -10.93 4.05 -13.66
N THR A 136 -11.62 4.69 -12.73
CA THR A 136 -11.09 5.03 -11.41
C THR A 136 -11.33 3.87 -10.45
N ALA A 137 -10.28 3.19 -10.01
CA ALA A 137 -10.42 1.97 -9.21
C ALA A 137 -10.71 2.27 -7.72
N GLY A 138 -9.98 3.23 -7.15
CA GLY A 138 -10.11 3.50 -5.72
C GLY A 138 -9.35 4.71 -5.23
N GLN A 139 -9.69 5.09 -4.00
CA GLN A 139 -9.08 6.19 -3.26
C GLN A 139 -8.23 5.61 -2.14
N ARG A 140 -6.98 6.06 -2.05
CA ARG A 140 -6.09 5.81 -0.92
C ARG A 140 -5.65 7.12 -0.30
N VAL A 141 -5.29 7.08 0.97
CA VAL A 141 -4.65 8.21 1.65
C VAL A 141 -3.29 7.75 2.11
N GLN A 142 -2.26 8.34 1.51
CA GLN A 142 -0.87 8.12 1.89
C GLN A 142 -0.59 8.87 3.19
N VAL A 143 -0.11 8.13 4.19
CA VAL A 143 0.14 8.69 5.53
C VAL A 143 1.44 9.48 5.51
N MET A 144 1.40 10.68 6.09
CA MET A 144 2.57 11.47 6.43
C MET A 144 2.63 11.60 7.95
N LYS A 145 3.82 11.47 8.53
CA LYS A 145 3.98 11.62 9.98
C LYS A 145 5.14 12.53 10.30
N LYS A 146 5.02 13.21 11.44
CA LYS A 146 6.12 13.97 12.03
C LYS A 146 7.26 13.01 12.38
N ASP A 147 8.46 13.39 11.97
CA ASP A 147 9.69 12.68 12.32
C ASP A 147 10.60 13.58 13.17
N LYS A 148 11.35 13.00 14.10
CA LYS A 148 12.22 13.77 15.01
C LYS A 148 13.42 14.38 14.30
N GLN A 149 13.94 13.73 13.26
CA GLN A 149 15.16 14.15 12.56
C GLN A 149 14.82 14.89 11.26
N LYS A 150 13.89 14.34 10.47
CA LYS A 150 13.51 14.86 9.16
C LYS A 150 12.36 15.86 9.21
N GLY A 151 11.75 16.05 10.38
CA GLY A 151 10.58 16.91 10.56
C GLY A 151 9.28 16.30 10.05
N GLY A 152 9.26 15.73 8.84
CA GLY A 152 8.14 14.98 8.28
C GLY A 152 8.62 13.88 7.33
N VAL A 153 7.94 12.73 7.32
CA VAL A 153 8.24 11.60 6.43
C VAL A 153 6.98 11.01 5.83
N LEU A 154 7.10 10.56 4.58
CA LEU A 154 6.07 9.79 3.90
C LEU A 154 6.15 8.33 4.36
N GLN A 155 5.04 7.80 4.86
CA GLN A 155 5.00 6.48 5.49
C GLN A 155 4.52 5.42 4.48
N PHE A 156 5.45 4.73 3.82
CA PHE A 156 5.10 3.71 2.82
C PHE A 156 4.53 2.40 3.39
N GLY A 157 4.81 2.08 4.66
CA GLY A 157 4.33 0.87 5.33
C GLY A 157 3.06 1.05 6.13
N THR A 158 2.68 0.01 6.88
CA THR A 158 1.63 0.09 7.89
C THR A 158 2.16 0.83 9.12
N GLU A 159 1.42 1.82 9.60
CA GLU A 159 1.68 2.50 10.87
C GLU A 159 0.63 2.08 11.90
N LEU A 160 1.09 1.55 13.03
CA LEU A 160 0.23 1.27 14.17
C LEU A 160 0.17 2.47 15.10
N VAL A 161 -1.02 3.05 15.25
CA VAL A 161 -1.33 4.11 16.21
C VAL A 161 -2.32 3.57 17.24
N SER A 162 -1.95 3.58 18.51
CA SER A 162 -2.83 3.19 19.61
C SER A 162 -3.09 4.38 20.53
N GLY A 163 -4.33 4.52 21.02
CA GLY A 163 -4.66 5.44 22.10
C GLY A 163 -3.80 5.15 23.33
N ALA A 164 -3.45 6.18 24.11
CA ALA A 164 -2.62 6.00 25.31
C ALA A 164 -3.22 5.02 26.32
N GLU A 165 -4.55 4.91 26.37
CA GLU A 165 -5.29 3.99 27.24
C GLU A 165 -5.57 2.62 26.59
N GLY A 166 -5.10 2.39 25.36
CA GLY A 166 -5.32 1.12 24.64
C GLY A 166 -6.75 0.88 24.15
N SER A 167 -7.69 1.81 24.40
CA SER A 167 -9.12 1.69 24.08
C SER A 167 -9.45 1.74 22.58
N ILE A 168 -8.55 2.31 21.77
CA ILE A 168 -8.67 2.35 20.32
C ILE A 168 -7.30 2.17 19.68
N ALA A 169 -7.26 1.48 18.56
CA ALA A 169 -6.08 1.43 17.71
C ALA A 169 -6.47 1.54 16.24
N ALA A 170 -5.57 2.13 15.46
CA ALA A 170 -5.69 2.30 14.04
C ALA A 170 -4.43 1.77 13.35
N LEU A 171 -4.63 1.02 12.28
CA LEU A 171 -3.60 0.67 11.31
C LEU A 171 -3.75 1.61 10.13
N LEU A 172 -2.77 2.49 9.94
CA LEU A 172 -2.78 3.50 8.89
C LEU A 172 -1.80 3.12 7.78
N GLY A 173 -2.07 3.57 6.55
CA GLY A 173 -1.17 3.38 5.42
C GLY A 173 -1.41 2.06 4.67
N ALA A 174 -0.34 1.37 4.29
CA ALA A 174 -0.45 0.13 3.53
C ALA A 174 -1.13 -0.96 4.36
N SER A 175 -2.03 -1.72 3.73
CA SER A 175 -2.61 -2.90 4.36
C SER A 175 -1.50 -3.92 4.64
N PRO A 176 -1.39 -4.45 5.87
CA PRO A 176 -0.34 -5.39 6.20
C PRO A 176 -0.54 -6.71 5.43
N GLY A 177 0.50 -7.16 4.75
CA GLY A 177 0.51 -8.46 4.10
C GLY A 177 0.66 -9.60 5.10
N ALA A 178 0.58 -10.85 4.62
CA ALA A 178 0.68 -12.03 5.48
C ALA A 178 1.94 -12.05 6.35
N SER A 179 3.08 -11.58 5.82
CA SER A 179 4.35 -11.53 6.53
C SER A 179 4.46 -10.43 7.61
N THR A 180 3.60 -9.41 7.57
CA THR A 180 3.65 -8.28 8.52
C THR A 180 2.45 -8.22 9.46
N ALA A 181 1.33 -8.86 9.12
CA ALA A 181 0.11 -8.82 9.91
C ALA A 181 0.32 -9.39 11.33
N ALA A 182 0.90 -10.59 11.45
CA ALA A 182 1.12 -11.25 12.73
C ALA A 182 2.00 -10.40 13.70
N PRO A 183 3.21 -9.92 13.32
CA PRO A 183 4.01 -9.11 14.23
C PRO A 183 3.35 -7.77 14.60
N ILE A 184 2.60 -7.15 13.68
CA ILE A 184 1.83 -5.93 13.98
C ILE A 184 0.75 -6.20 15.03
N MET A 185 0.04 -7.33 14.92
CA MET A 185 -0.99 -7.69 15.89
C MET A 185 -0.42 -8.01 17.27
N VAL A 186 0.72 -8.70 17.33
CA VAL A 186 1.43 -8.93 18.59
C VAL A 186 1.84 -7.60 19.25
N GLU A 187 2.38 -6.66 18.47
CA GLU A 187 2.75 -5.34 18.97
C GLU A 187 1.53 -4.53 19.45
N LEU A 188 0.41 -4.60 18.72
CA LEU A 188 -0.86 -4.00 19.14
C LEU A 188 -1.32 -4.56 20.49
N LEU A 189 -1.33 -5.88 20.65
CA LEU A 189 -1.73 -6.52 21.91
C LEU A 189 -0.84 -6.08 23.07
N ARG A 190 0.48 -6.00 22.84
CA ARG A 190 1.46 -5.52 23.84
C ARG A 190 1.18 -4.09 24.26
N ARG A 191 0.89 -3.19 23.32
CA ARG A 191 0.63 -1.77 23.59
C ARG A 191 -0.72 -1.53 24.25
N SER A 192 -1.77 -2.20 23.77
CA SER A 192 -3.14 -1.96 24.21
C SER A 192 -3.50 -2.71 25.50
N PHE A 193 -2.83 -3.82 25.81
CA PHE A 193 -3.15 -4.66 26.97
C PHE A 193 -1.89 -5.05 27.76
N PRO A 194 -1.05 -4.09 28.20
CA PRO A 194 0.25 -4.40 28.79
C PRO A 194 0.16 -5.31 30.01
N THR A 195 -0.85 -5.11 30.87
CA THR A 195 -1.07 -5.93 32.07
C THR A 195 -1.50 -7.36 31.78
N ARG A 196 -2.17 -7.60 30.64
CA ARG A 196 -2.57 -8.95 30.22
C ARG A 196 -1.52 -9.63 29.36
N PHE A 197 -0.76 -8.85 28.59
CA PHE A 197 0.24 -9.35 27.67
C PHE A 197 1.29 -10.22 28.38
N THR A 198 1.71 -9.84 29.60
CA THR A 198 2.63 -10.66 30.41
C THR A 198 2.11 -12.07 30.65
N ASN A 199 0.79 -12.25 30.84
CA ASN A 199 0.18 -13.57 31.02
C ASN A 199 0.05 -14.34 29.70
N TRP A 200 0.07 -13.64 28.57
CA TRP A 200 -0.02 -14.24 27.23
C TRP A 200 1.34 -14.56 26.62
N GLU A 201 2.41 -13.94 27.12
CA GLU A 201 3.75 -14.04 26.54
C GLU A 201 4.22 -15.48 26.40
N SER A 202 4.02 -16.31 27.43
CA SER A 202 4.36 -17.74 27.35
C SER A 202 3.63 -18.46 26.22
N LYS A 203 2.32 -18.23 26.06
CA LYS A 203 1.54 -18.86 25.00
C LYS A 203 1.88 -18.32 23.61
N LEU A 204 2.18 -17.02 23.51
CA LEU A 204 2.61 -16.40 22.27
C LEU A 204 3.98 -16.90 21.83
N THR A 205 4.91 -17.13 22.76
CA THR A 205 6.23 -17.73 22.47
C THR A 205 6.10 -19.20 22.05
N GLU A 206 5.18 -19.96 22.64
CA GLU A 206 4.87 -21.33 22.19
C GLU A 206 4.39 -21.33 20.73
N MET A 207 3.56 -20.36 20.33
CA MET A 207 3.06 -20.24 18.95
C MET A 207 4.08 -19.60 17.98
N ILE A 208 4.97 -18.75 18.49
CA ILE A 208 5.94 -17.98 17.73
C ILE A 208 7.29 -18.09 18.48
N PRO A 209 8.07 -19.16 18.26
CA PRO A 209 9.31 -19.39 19.00
C PRO A 209 10.33 -18.24 18.87
N SER A 210 10.27 -17.49 17.78
CA SER A 210 11.11 -16.32 17.53
C SER A 210 10.57 -15.00 18.13
N LEU A 211 9.54 -15.04 18.96
CA LEU A 211 8.91 -13.84 19.52
C LEU A 211 9.94 -12.98 20.27
N GLY A 212 10.05 -11.70 19.88
CA GLY A 212 10.98 -10.76 20.50
C GLY A 212 12.44 -10.91 20.07
N GLN A 213 12.76 -11.87 19.20
CA GLN A 213 14.12 -12.10 18.70
C GLN A 213 14.27 -11.71 17.23
N ARG A 214 15.45 -11.21 16.86
CA ARG A 214 15.81 -10.93 15.47
C ARG A 214 16.46 -12.17 14.87
N LEU A 215 15.74 -12.90 14.02
CA LEU A 215 16.26 -14.11 13.36
C LEU A 215 17.53 -13.87 12.55
N ASN A 216 17.70 -12.68 11.96
CA ASN A 216 18.92 -12.30 11.24
C ASN A 216 20.18 -12.27 12.13
N GLU A 217 20.01 -12.15 13.44
CA GLU A 217 21.09 -12.11 14.43
C GLU A 217 21.23 -13.44 15.19
N ASN A 218 20.33 -14.40 14.95
CA ASN A 218 20.32 -15.71 15.61
C ASN A 218 20.19 -16.85 14.57
N PRO A 219 21.30 -17.26 13.95
CA PRO A 219 21.30 -18.30 12.91
C PRO A 219 20.79 -19.66 13.40
N GLU A 220 21.05 -20.01 14.66
CA GLU A 220 20.61 -21.27 15.25
C GLU A 220 19.07 -21.32 15.37
N LEU A 221 18.47 -20.27 15.93
CA LEU A 221 17.02 -20.15 16.04
C LEU A 221 16.34 -20.06 14.65
N LEU A 222 16.96 -19.38 13.69
CA LEU A 222 16.48 -19.36 12.32
C LEU A 222 16.43 -20.77 11.73
N ALA A 223 17.48 -21.57 11.92
CA ALA A 223 17.53 -22.95 11.43
C ALA A 223 16.46 -23.83 12.10
N GLU A 224 16.26 -23.69 13.42
CA GLU A 224 15.23 -24.40 14.17
C GLU A 224 13.82 -24.08 13.67
N VAL A 225 13.45 -22.80 13.64
CA VAL A 225 12.12 -22.34 13.19
C VAL A 225 11.86 -22.71 11.73
N THR A 226 12.89 -22.61 10.88
CA THR A 226 12.77 -23.01 9.46
C THR A 226 12.49 -24.51 9.35
N LYS A 227 13.22 -25.35 10.08
CA LYS A 227 13.01 -26.80 10.09
C LYS A 227 11.62 -27.18 10.57
N GLU A 228 11.15 -26.57 11.66
CA GLU A 228 9.81 -26.78 12.22
C GLU A 228 8.72 -26.36 11.23
N THR A 229 8.85 -25.17 10.64
CA THR A 229 7.91 -24.63 9.66
C THR A 229 7.82 -25.53 8.43
N THR A 230 8.97 -25.93 7.87
CA THR A 230 9.06 -26.81 6.71
C THR A 230 8.41 -28.17 6.98
N SER A 231 8.66 -28.76 8.16
CA SER A 231 8.04 -30.03 8.55
C SER A 231 6.52 -29.91 8.72
N THR A 232 6.06 -28.88 9.42
CA THR A 232 4.63 -28.63 9.70
C THR A 232 3.85 -28.36 8.42
N LEU A 233 4.40 -27.56 7.52
CA LEU A 233 3.78 -27.19 6.25
C LEU A 233 4.04 -28.21 5.13
N LYS A 234 4.80 -29.28 5.40
CA LYS A 234 5.17 -30.34 4.45
C LYS A 234 5.83 -29.79 3.18
N LEU A 235 6.78 -28.87 3.37
CA LEU A 235 7.47 -28.19 2.26
C LEU A 235 8.74 -28.90 1.79
N GLY A 236 9.17 -29.98 2.46
CA GLY A 236 10.34 -30.79 2.07
C GLY A 236 11.23 -31.14 3.23
#